data_AF-K9GU66-F1
#
_entry.id   AF-K9GU66-F1
#
_cell.length_a   1.000
_cell.length_b   1.000
_cell.length_c   1.000
_cell.angle_alpha   90.00
_cell.angle_beta   90.00
_cell.angle_gamma   90.00
#
_symmetry.space_group_name_H-M   'P 1'
#
loop_
_entity.id
_entity.type
_entity.pdbx_description
1 polymer ?
#
loop_
_entity_poly.entity_id
_entity_poly.type
_entity_poly.pdbx_seq_one_letter_code
_entity_poly.pdbx_strand_id
1 'polypeptide(L)'
;MTLRRTARALAAALLAVAVAGCAGDGPAPASPPFVPPPLDAAGASLAPRGPTMDRAVVQGALVYREPVVLPPEALARVQLVRLGPGRTPRGVLATAWVAGPMAPPVPFRLTWDPRTAAPLAPGERLAVVAMVMVADEVLFTSLAPAAYTSPAEPVVVPLLARWGGVEV
;
A
#
# COMPACT_ATOMS: atom_id res chain seq x y z
N MET A 1 38.20 2.43 -36.32
CA MET A 1 38.16 3.33 -35.14
C MET A 1 37.33 2.65 -34.05
N THR A 2 37.77 1.54 -33.44
CA THR A 2 38.64 1.37 -32.25
C THR A 2 38.14 2.01 -30.93
N LEU A 3 37.65 1.11 -30.05
CA LEU A 3 37.92 0.94 -28.61
C LEU A 3 37.55 2.03 -27.58
N ARG A 4 36.82 1.58 -26.52
CA ARG A 4 37.16 1.64 -25.06
C ARG A 4 36.04 0.92 -24.29
N ARG A 5 36.15 -0.37 -23.91
CA ARG A 5 36.84 -1.01 -22.75
C ARG A 5 36.41 -0.53 -21.35
N THR A 6 35.91 -1.51 -20.57
CA THR A 6 36.14 -1.81 -19.12
C THR A 6 35.53 -0.86 -18.07
N ALA A 7 35.07 -1.24 -16.87
CA ALA A 7 35.21 -2.42 -15.99
C ALA A 7 34.02 -2.44 -15.00
N ARG A 8 33.43 -3.61 -14.67
CA ARG A 8 33.56 -4.33 -13.37
C ARG A 8 33.75 -3.46 -12.12
N ALA A 9 32.78 -3.54 -11.19
CA ALA A 9 33.05 -3.50 -9.76
C ALA A 9 32.03 -4.37 -9.01
N LEU A 10 32.50 -5.51 -8.52
CA LEU A 10 31.88 -6.32 -7.47
C LEU A 10 31.92 -5.56 -6.15
N ALA A 11 30.86 -5.63 -5.36
CA ALA A 11 30.92 -5.37 -3.92
C ALA A 11 30.07 -6.41 -3.20
N ALA A 12 30.71 -7.53 -2.89
CA ALA A 12 30.26 -8.46 -1.87
C ALA A 12 30.60 -7.87 -0.50
N ALA A 13 29.62 -7.78 0.39
CA ALA A 13 29.86 -7.55 1.81
C ALA A 13 29.31 -8.75 2.58
N LEU A 14 30.24 -9.64 2.94
CA LEU A 14 30.08 -10.60 4.01
C LEU A 14 29.80 -9.84 5.32
N LEU A 15 28.81 -10.31 6.09
CA LEU A 15 28.89 -10.22 7.54
C LEU A 15 28.62 -11.61 8.12
N ALA A 16 29.61 -12.10 8.84
CA ALA A 16 29.66 -13.39 9.47
C ALA A 16 29.56 -13.24 10.99
N VAL A 17 29.15 -14.34 11.65
CA VAL A 17 29.43 -14.70 13.06
C VAL A 17 28.48 -14.01 14.06
N ALA A 18 27.79 -14.69 14.98
CA ALA A 18 28.32 -15.68 15.91
C ALA A 18 27.39 -16.87 16.22
N VAL A 19 28.02 -18.05 16.24
CA VAL A 19 27.54 -19.28 16.88
C VAL A 19 27.86 -19.18 18.37
N ALA A 20 26.85 -19.37 19.22
CA ALA A 20 27.03 -19.74 20.62
C ALA A 20 26.08 -20.91 20.90
N GLY A 21 26.64 -22.11 20.95
CA GLY A 21 25.96 -23.27 21.47
C GLY A 21 25.94 -23.27 22.99
N CYS A 22 24.97 -23.98 23.57
CA CYS A 22 25.19 -24.81 24.74
C CYS A 22 24.11 -25.90 24.79
N ALA A 23 24.59 -27.10 25.08
CA ALA A 23 23.88 -28.35 25.21
C ALA A 23 22.88 -28.33 26.38
N GLY A 24 21.89 -29.22 26.30
CA GLY A 24 20.96 -29.49 27.40
C GLY A 24 20.09 -30.70 27.09
N ASP A 25 20.69 -31.88 26.98
CA ASP A 25 20.01 -33.17 27.10
C ASP A 25 19.83 -33.45 28.61
N GLY A 26 18.58 -33.60 29.06
CA GLY A 26 18.25 -33.79 30.47
C GLY A 26 16.81 -34.30 30.62
N PRO A 27 16.57 -35.25 31.54
CA PRO A 27 15.43 -36.16 31.48
C PRO A 27 14.10 -35.46 31.80
N ALA A 28 13.03 -35.97 31.18
CA ALA A 28 11.65 -35.59 31.45
C ALA A 28 11.36 -35.57 32.96
N PRO A 29 11.07 -34.41 33.57
CA PRO A 29 10.48 -34.40 34.89
C PRO A 29 9.02 -34.80 34.76
N ALA A 30 8.64 -35.77 35.59
CA ALA A 30 7.28 -36.24 35.79
C ALA A 30 6.27 -35.08 35.81
N SER A 31 5.17 -35.26 35.09
CA SER A 31 4.01 -34.38 35.13
C SER A 31 3.64 -34.08 36.59
N PRO A 32 3.61 -32.80 37.02
CA PRO A 32 3.05 -32.47 38.32
C PRO A 32 1.55 -32.82 38.32
N PRO A 33 0.97 -33.18 39.47
CA PRO A 33 -0.48 -33.28 39.58
C PRO A 33 -1.09 -31.93 39.19
N PHE A 34 -2.10 -31.96 38.31
CA PHE A 34 -2.91 -30.81 37.97
C PHE A 34 -3.57 -30.28 39.24
N VAL A 35 -2.98 -29.25 39.84
CA VAL A 35 -3.60 -28.46 40.91
C VAL A 35 -4.44 -27.40 40.21
N PRO A 36 -5.78 -27.41 40.33
CA PRO A 36 -6.58 -26.30 39.82
C PRO A 36 -6.18 -25.03 40.58
N PRO A 37 -5.88 -23.91 39.90
CA PRO A 37 -5.57 -22.67 40.58
C PRO A 37 -6.79 -22.19 41.39
N PRO A 38 -6.58 -21.53 42.56
CA PRO A 38 -7.65 -20.81 43.21
C PRO A 38 -8.19 -19.75 42.23
N LEU A 39 -9.51 -19.61 42.15
CA LEU A 39 -10.27 -18.71 41.27
C LEU A 39 -10.05 -17.21 41.58
N ASP A 40 -9.04 -16.86 42.36
CA ASP A 40 -8.79 -15.54 42.93
C ASP A 40 -7.49 -14.93 42.39
N ALA A 41 -7.36 -14.87 41.07
CA ALA A 41 -6.40 -14.00 40.40
C ALA A 41 -6.87 -13.69 38.98
N ALA A 42 -8.07 -13.11 38.86
CA ALA A 42 -8.47 -12.36 37.68
C ALA A 42 -7.68 -11.04 37.61
N GLY A 43 -6.35 -11.14 37.58
CA GLY A 43 -5.49 -10.10 37.06
C GLY A 43 -5.63 -10.11 35.55
N ALA A 44 -6.77 -9.61 35.05
CA ALA A 44 -6.93 -9.29 33.65
C ALA A 44 -5.81 -8.30 33.31
N SER A 45 -4.75 -8.81 32.70
CA SER A 45 -3.67 -8.02 32.14
C SER A 45 -4.31 -7.14 31.07
N LEU A 46 -4.66 -5.92 31.48
CA LEU A 46 -4.93 -4.81 30.60
C LEU A 46 -3.59 -4.47 29.93
N ALA A 47 -3.19 -5.31 28.97
CA ALA A 47 -2.18 -4.93 28.01
C ALA A 47 -2.62 -3.57 27.47
N PRO A 48 -1.74 -2.53 27.51
CA PRO A 48 -2.07 -1.24 26.96
C PRO A 48 -2.41 -1.47 25.49
N ARG A 49 -3.70 -1.33 25.16
CA ARG A 49 -4.13 -1.21 23.78
C ARG A 49 -3.46 0.07 23.29
N GLY A 50 -2.40 -0.10 22.50
CA GLY A 50 -1.68 1.02 21.89
C GLY A 50 -2.68 1.96 21.22
N PRO A 51 -2.34 3.26 21.07
CA PRO A 51 -3.26 4.24 20.53
C PRO A 51 -3.87 3.73 19.22
N THR A 52 -5.19 3.53 19.21
CA THR A 52 -5.94 3.27 17.99
C THR A 52 -5.80 4.52 17.14
N MET A 53 -4.82 4.50 16.21
CA MET A 53 -4.71 5.57 15.23
C MET A 53 -6.00 5.57 14.42
N ASP A 54 -6.71 6.70 14.48
CA ASP A 54 -7.96 6.89 13.77
C ASP A 54 -7.66 6.91 12.27
N ARG A 55 -7.88 5.78 11.60
CA ARG A 55 -7.56 5.60 10.18
C ARG A 55 -8.81 5.85 9.36
N ALA A 56 -8.75 6.82 8.45
CA ALA A 56 -9.79 7.06 7.48
C ALA A 56 -9.64 6.13 6.27
N VAL A 57 -10.76 5.79 5.65
CA VAL A 57 -10.80 4.91 4.48
C VAL A 57 -11.46 5.64 3.32
N VAL A 58 -10.76 5.70 2.20
CA VAL A 58 -11.30 6.12 0.90
C VAL A 58 -11.68 4.85 0.13
N GLN A 59 -12.93 4.78 -0.32
CA GLN A 59 -13.43 3.66 -1.11
C GLN A 59 -13.96 4.19 -2.45
N GLY A 60 -13.90 3.37 -3.48
CA GLY A 60 -14.31 3.78 -4.79
C GLY A 60 -14.08 2.72 -5.84
N ALA A 61 -14.24 3.13 -7.10
CA ALA A 61 -14.02 2.28 -8.25
C ALA A 61 -13.24 3.02 -9.35
N LEU A 62 -12.32 2.31 -9.99
CA LEU A 62 -11.68 2.75 -11.23
C LEU A 62 -12.55 2.29 -12.40
N VAL A 63 -12.86 3.22 -13.30
CA VAL A 63 -13.69 2.95 -14.48
C VAL A 63 -12.95 3.39 -15.74
N TYR A 64 -12.98 2.57 -16.77
CA TYR A 64 -12.48 2.88 -18.10
C TYR A 64 -13.50 2.43 -19.14
N ARG A 65 -13.49 3.03 -20.32
CA ARG A 65 -14.49 2.77 -21.38
C ARG A 65 -13.97 1.82 -22.44
N GLU A 66 -12.67 1.68 -22.51
CA GLU A 66 -11.97 0.88 -23.50
C GLU A 66 -12.34 -0.60 -23.31
N PRO A 67 -12.81 -1.30 -24.37
CA PRO A 67 -13.25 -2.69 -24.27
C PRO A 67 -12.05 -3.64 -24.29
N VAL A 68 -11.13 -3.46 -23.34
CA VAL A 68 -9.95 -4.28 -23.18
C VAL A 68 -9.99 -5.00 -21.84
N VAL A 69 -9.63 -6.28 -21.88
CA VAL A 69 -9.37 -7.06 -20.67
C VAL A 69 -7.93 -6.76 -20.27
N LEU A 70 -7.76 -6.28 -19.05
CA LEU A 70 -6.44 -6.06 -18.49
C LEU A 70 -5.78 -7.41 -18.19
N PRO A 71 -4.46 -7.54 -18.44
CA PRO A 71 -3.77 -8.77 -18.14
C PRO A 71 -3.71 -9.00 -16.62
N PRO A 72 -3.63 -10.26 -16.14
CA PRO A 72 -3.67 -10.58 -14.72
C PRO A 72 -2.48 -10.02 -13.93
N GLU A 73 -1.36 -9.76 -14.58
CA GLU A 73 -0.17 -9.10 -14.01
C GLU A 73 -0.31 -7.57 -13.86
N ALA A 74 -1.43 -6.97 -14.31
CA ALA A 74 -1.64 -5.54 -14.16
C ALA A 74 -1.70 -5.12 -12.68
N LEU A 75 -1.16 -3.93 -12.41
CA LEU A 75 -1.15 -3.30 -11.10
C LEU A 75 -1.78 -1.91 -11.21
N ALA A 76 -2.90 -1.72 -10.51
CA ALA A 76 -3.50 -0.41 -10.35
C ALA A 76 -2.92 0.29 -9.10
N ARG A 77 -2.28 1.43 -9.29
CA ARG A 77 -1.81 2.31 -8.23
C ARG A 77 -2.81 3.43 -8.02
N VAL A 78 -3.41 3.48 -6.84
CA VAL A 78 -4.35 4.52 -6.43
C VAL A 78 -3.67 5.40 -5.38
N GLN A 79 -3.70 6.71 -5.56
CA GLN A 79 -3.05 7.65 -4.65
C GLN A 79 -4.02 8.73 -4.20
N LEU A 80 -4.00 9.01 -2.90
CA LEU A 80 -4.63 10.19 -2.32
C LEU A 80 -3.60 11.31 -2.33
N VAL A 81 -3.88 12.36 -3.09
CA VAL A 81 -3.01 13.52 -3.25
C VAL A 81 -3.64 14.77 -2.66
N ARG A 82 -2.79 15.65 -2.13
CA ARG A 82 -3.19 17.01 -1.75
C ARG A 82 -2.98 17.92 -2.96
N LEU A 83 -4.03 18.65 -3.34
CA LEU A 83 -4.02 19.65 -4.38
C LEU A 83 -4.12 21.04 -3.77
N GLY A 84 -3.27 21.96 -4.21
CA GLY A 84 -3.36 23.37 -3.90
C GLY A 84 -4.23 24.15 -4.91
N PRO A 85 -4.21 25.49 -4.81
CA PRO A 85 -4.85 26.36 -5.78
C PRO A 85 -4.41 26.03 -7.21
N GLY A 86 -5.37 26.03 -8.14
CA GLY A 86 -5.10 25.69 -9.54
C GLY A 86 -4.79 24.21 -9.81
N ARG A 87 -5.15 23.28 -8.91
CA ARG A 87 -4.89 21.83 -9.02
C ARG A 87 -3.41 21.45 -9.00
N THR A 88 -2.58 22.26 -8.34
CA THR A 88 -1.14 21.98 -8.20
C THR A 88 -0.92 20.87 -7.19
N PRO A 89 -0.24 19.75 -7.53
CA PRO A 89 0.05 18.69 -6.58
C PRO A 89 1.06 19.15 -5.52
N ARG A 90 0.73 18.95 -4.24
CA ARG A 90 1.58 19.30 -3.09
C ARG A 90 2.20 18.11 -2.38
N GLY A 91 1.65 16.93 -2.56
CA GLY A 91 2.15 15.71 -1.95
C GLY A 91 1.18 14.56 -2.06
N VAL A 92 1.72 13.35 -1.85
CA VAL A 92 0.96 12.10 -1.74
C VAL A 92 0.77 11.80 -0.26
N LEU A 93 -0.48 11.64 0.17
CA LEU A 93 -0.84 11.31 1.55
C LEU A 93 -0.90 9.81 1.79
N ALA A 94 -1.34 9.06 0.78
CA ALA A 94 -1.44 7.61 0.84
C ALA A 94 -1.40 7.01 -0.56
N THR A 95 -0.95 5.77 -0.65
CA THR A 95 -0.93 4.97 -1.87
C THR A 95 -1.48 3.59 -1.56
N ALA A 96 -2.35 3.09 -2.43
CA ALA A 96 -2.86 1.73 -2.42
C ALA A 96 -2.54 1.07 -3.75
N TRP A 97 -2.30 -0.24 -3.70
CA TRP A 97 -2.04 -1.08 -4.86
C TRP A 97 -3.16 -2.11 -4.98
N VAL A 98 -3.72 -2.24 -6.17
CA VAL A 98 -4.74 -3.25 -6.50
C VAL A 98 -4.15 -4.15 -7.57
N ALA A 99 -3.90 -5.41 -7.21
CA ALA A 99 -3.36 -6.41 -8.12
C ALA A 99 -4.46 -7.11 -8.90
N GLY A 100 -4.17 -7.53 -10.13
CA GLY A 100 -5.10 -8.22 -11.02
C GLY A 100 -6.39 -7.46 -11.30
N PRO A 101 -6.37 -6.14 -11.63
CA PRO A 101 -7.55 -5.44 -12.09
C PRO A 101 -7.94 -6.04 -13.45
N MET A 102 -8.93 -6.93 -13.53
CA MET A 102 -9.29 -7.61 -14.79
C MET A 102 -10.32 -6.85 -15.62
N ALA A 103 -11.36 -6.31 -14.97
CA ALA A 103 -12.49 -5.66 -15.63
C ALA A 103 -12.99 -4.45 -14.84
N PRO A 104 -13.51 -3.41 -15.51
CA PRO A 104 -14.15 -2.29 -14.84
C PRO A 104 -15.58 -2.69 -14.41
N PRO A 105 -16.11 -2.15 -13.30
CA PRO A 105 -15.45 -1.28 -12.33
C PRO A 105 -14.44 -2.04 -11.45
N VAL A 106 -13.21 -1.53 -11.31
CA VAL A 106 -12.19 -2.10 -10.42
C VAL A 106 -12.32 -1.47 -9.04
N PRO A 107 -12.76 -2.21 -8.00
CA PRO A 107 -12.91 -1.65 -6.67
C PRO A 107 -11.54 -1.36 -6.05
N PHE A 108 -11.46 -0.28 -5.27
CA PHE A 108 -10.27 0.01 -4.47
C PHE A 108 -10.64 0.45 -3.06
N ARG A 109 -9.68 0.21 -2.15
CA ARG A 109 -9.74 0.67 -0.76
C ARG A 109 -8.39 1.25 -0.39
N LEU A 110 -8.38 2.51 0.00
CA LEU A 110 -7.18 3.23 0.40
C LEU A 110 -7.35 3.72 1.84
N THR A 111 -6.46 3.27 2.72
CA THR A 111 -6.45 3.67 4.13
C THR A 111 -5.42 4.78 4.33
N TRP A 112 -5.77 5.83 5.05
CA TRP A 112 -4.89 6.97 5.28
C TRP A 112 -5.11 7.58 6.67
N ASP A 113 -4.15 8.37 7.15
CA ASP A 113 -4.22 9.04 8.46
C ASP A 113 -4.68 10.50 8.30
N PRO A 114 -5.89 10.87 8.78
CA PRO A 114 -6.40 12.24 8.79
C PRO A 114 -5.46 13.29 9.35
N ARG A 115 -4.61 12.91 10.32
CA ARG A 115 -3.66 13.82 10.97
C ARG A 115 -2.57 14.28 10.01
N THR A 116 -2.25 13.48 8.99
CA THR A 116 -1.30 13.88 7.94
C THR A 116 -1.89 14.89 6.96
N ALA A 117 -3.23 14.93 6.82
CA ALA A 117 -3.88 15.94 5.98
C ALA A 117 -4.08 17.28 6.70
N ALA A 118 -4.22 17.28 8.02
CA ALA A 118 -4.62 18.47 8.76
C ALA A 118 -3.45 19.42 9.06
N PRO A 119 -3.68 20.75 9.07
CA PRO A 119 -4.84 21.46 8.53
C PRO A 119 -4.71 21.70 7.01
N LEU A 120 -5.82 21.58 6.27
CA LEU A 120 -5.86 22.03 4.87
C LEU A 120 -5.90 23.56 4.85
N ALA A 121 -5.02 24.20 4.06
CA ALA A 121 -5.09 25.63 3.85
C ALA A 121 -6.31 26.01 2.97
N PRO A 122 -6.81 27.26 3.02
CA PRO A 122 -7.88 27.72 2.15
C PRO A 122 -7.55 27.45 0.67
N GLY A 123 -8.48 26.79 -0.03
CA GLY A 123 -8.31 26.42 -1.44
C GLY A 123 -7.52 25.12 -1.67
N GLU A 124 -7.00 24.48 -0.63
CA GLU A 124 -6.49 23.11 -0.74
C GLU A 124 -7.64 22.10 -0.76
N ARG A 125 -7.45 21.02 -1.52
CA ARG A 125 -8.42 19.93 -1.66
C ARG A 125 -7.71 18.60 -1.70
N LEU A 126 -8.40 17.56 -1.26
CA LEU A 126 -7.95 16.18 -1.45
C LEU A 126 -8.50 15.66 -2.77
N ALA A 127 -7.68 14.89 -3.47
CA ALA A 127 -8.10 14.21 -4.68
C ALA A 127 -7.49 12.83 -4.78
N VAL A 128 -8.19 11.94 -5.47
CA VAL A 128 -7.71 10.62 -5.84
C VAL A 128 -7.23 10.66 -7.28
N VAL A 129 -6.03 10.14 -7.50
CA VAL A 129 -5.49 9.87 -8.83
C VAL A 129 -5.17 8.38 -8.91
N ALA A 130 -5.25 7.82 -10.10
CA ALA A 130 -5.00 6.42 -10.31
C ALA A 130 -4.29 6.18 -11.64
N MET A 131 -3.48 5.13 -11.69
CA MET A 131 -2.86 4.63 -12.91
C MET A 131 -2.84 3.11 -12.88
N VAL A 132 -2.92 2.49 -14.05
CA VAL A 132 -2.77 1.03 -14.22
C VAL A 132 -1.50 0.79 -15.01
N MET A 133 -0.65 -0.09 -14.50
CA MET A 133 0.64 -0.42 -15.08
C MET A 133 0.78 -1.92 -15.32
N VAL A 134 1.54 -2.29 -16.34
CA VAL A 134 1.94 -3.67 -16.65
C VAL A 134 3.43 -3.63 -16.99
N ALA A 135 4.25 -4.45 -16.33
CA ALA A 135 5.70 -4.49 -16.55
C ALA A 135 6.35 -3.08 -16.57
N ASP A 136 5.98 -2.23 -15.60
CA ASP A 136 6.39 -0.82 -15.47
C ASP A 136 5.89 0.16 -16.56
N GLU A 137 5.08 -0.29 -17.51
CA GLU A 137 4.45 0.56 -18.53
C GLU A 137 3.06 1.03 -18.10
N VAL A 138 2.77 2.33 -18.26
CA VAL A 138 1.47 2.91 -17.92
C VAL A 138 0.47 2.64 -19.04
N LEU A 139 -0.49 1.74 -18.78
CA LEU A 139 -1.59 1.45 -19.70
C LEU A 139 -2.73 2.45 -19.58
N PHE A 140 -3.08 2.82 -18.35
CA PHE A 140 -4.18 3.74 -18.06
C PHE A 140 -3.76 4.78 -17.03
N THR A 141 -4.26 6.00 -17.15
CA THR A 141 -4.09 7.06 -16.15
C THR A 141 -5.39 7.80 -15.92
N SER A 142 -5.58 8.36 -14.73
CA SER A 142 -6.76 9.16 -14.40
C SER A 142 -6.85 10.37 -15.32
N LEU A 143 -8.01 10.58 -15.94
CA LEU A 143 -8.26 11.72 -16.83
C LEU A 143 -8.12 13.06 -16.10
N ALA A 144 -8.62 13.11 -14.87
CA ALA A 144 -8.52 14.25 -13.98
C ALA A 144 -8.47 13.75 -12.52
N PRO A 145 -7.86 14.52 -11.60
CA PRO A 145 -7.95 14.21 -10.18
C PRO A 145 -9.40 14.21 -9.72
N ALA A 146 -9.86 13.08 -9.18
CA ALA A 146 -11.22 12.94 -8.64
C ALA A 146 -11.27 13.54 -7.24
N ALA A 147 -12.13 14.53 -6.99
CA ALA A 147 -12.21 15.18 -5.69
C ALA A 147 -12.65 14.17 -4.61
N TYR A 148 -11.96 14.18 -3.47
CA TYR A 148 -12.37 13.44 -2.28
C TYR A 148 -12.91 14.42 -1.24
N THR A 149 -14.21 14.33 -0.98
CA THR A 149 -14.93 15.24 -0.07
C THR A 149 -15.26 14.57 1.26
N SER A 150 -15.71 13.31 1.23
CA SER A 150 -16.22 12.60 2.41
C SER A 150 -16.04 11.09 2.27
N PRO A 151 -15.82 10.35 3.38
CA PRO A 151 -15.75 8.89 3.37
C PRO A 151 -17.10 8.21 3.08
N ALA A 152 -18.22 8.94 3.19
CA ALA A 152 -19.55 8.39 2.95
C ALA A 152 -19.87 8.20 1.45
N GLU A 153 -19.13 8.87 0.56
CA GLU A 153 -19.37 8.86 -0.87
C GLU A 153 -18.28 8.06 -1.61
N PRO A 154 -18.64 7.04 -2.39
CA PRO A 154 -17.66 6.27 -3.16
C PRO A 154 -17.08 7.14 -4.29
N VAL A 155 -15.76 7.16 -4.41
CA VAL A 155 -15.08 7.95 -5.44
C VAL A 155 -15.00 7.15 -6.74
N VAL A 156 -15.55 7.70 -7.82
CA VAL A 156 -15.38 7.14 -9.18
C VAL A 156 -14.22 7.84 -9.86
N VAL A 157 -13.22 7.06 -10.26
CA VAL A 157 -12.02 7.58 -10.94
C VAL A 157 -12.03 7.14 -12.39
N PRO A 158 -12.35 8.04 -13.34
CA PRO A 158 -12.29 7.72 -14.75
C PRO A 158 -10.83 7.64 -15.21
N LEU A 159 -10.49 6.50 -15.80
CA LEU A 159 -9.21 6.21 -16.40
C LEU A 159 -9.31 6.37 -17.92
N LEU A 160 -8.22 6.82 -18.51
CA LEU A 160 -8.03 6.96 -19.95
C LEU A 160 -6.84 6.11 -20.37
N ALA A 161 -6.97 5.39 -21.48
CA ALA A 161 -5.85 4.66 -22.06
C ALA A 161 -4.69 5.61 -22.46
N ARG A 162 -3.47 5.11 -22.25
CA ARG A 162 -2.20 5.78 -22.56
C ARG A 162 -1.36 4.99 -23.56
N TRP A 163 -1.99 4.12 -24.33
CA TRP A 163 -1.29 3.24 -25.26
C TRP A 163 -0.49 4.02 -26.31
N GLY A 164 0.82 3.76 -26.29
CA GLY A 164 1.80 4.25 -27.25
C GLY A 164 2.87 3.21 -27.59
N GLY A 165 2.62 1.90 -27.41
CA GLY A 165 3.63 0.89 -27.75
C GLY A 165 3.43 -0.56 -27.30
N VAL A 166 2.28 -0.96 -26.76
CA VAL A 166 2.04 -2.38 -26.46
C VAL A 166 1.52 -3.07 -27.71
N GLU A 167 2.43 -3.46 -28.60
CA GLU A 167 2.15 -4.54 -29.55
C GLU A 167 2.01 -5.84 -28.75
N VAL A 168 0.84 -6.48 -28.87
CA VAL A 168 0.52 -7.77 -28.24
C VAL A 168 0.95 -8.90 -29.14
#